data_AF-A0A662CLC2-F1
#
_entry.id   AF-A0A662CLC2-F1
#
_cell.length_a   1.000
_cell.length_b   1.000
_cell.length_c   1.000
_cell.angle_alpha   90.00
_cell.angle_beta   90.00
_cell.angle_gamma   90.00
#
_symmetry.space_group_name_H-M   'P 1'
#
loop_
_entity.id
_entity.type
_entity.pdbx_description
1 polymer ?
#
loop_
_entity_poly.entity_id
_entity_poly.type
_entity_poly.pdbx_seq_one_letter_code
_entity_poly.pdbx_strand_id
1 'polypeptide(L)'
;MPSWKGYKGMVEVFGRCIGCHCCSHVCPISYCKDCFFESATFDYEPISYGQRVESKGTIRVPMDTLLFHLGRMTHMATSCVACGMCEDACPVNIPVGQVFKAVGADLQ
;
A
#
# COMPACT_ATOMS: atom_id res chain seq x y z
N MET A 1 -0.79 13.13 16.16
CA MET A 1 -0.35 12.43 14.94
C MET A 1 -0.53 10.94 15.16
N PRO A 2 -1.17 10.19 14.26
CA PRO A 2 -1.37 8.76 14.47
C PRO A 2 -0.01 8.05 14.58
N SER A 3 0.14 7.21 15.61
CA SER A 3 1.35 6.44 15.87
C SER A 3 1.44 5.27 14.90
N TRP A 4 1.85 5.53 13.66
CA TRP A 4 2.01 4.52 12.61
C TRP A 4 3.21 3.58 12.84
N LYS A 5 4.06 3.87 13.85
CA LYS A 5 5.23 3.06 14.19
C LYS A 5 4.83 1.67 14.69
N GLY A 6 5.51 0.65 14.19
CA GLY A 6 5.30 -0.75 14.54
C GLY A 6 4.09 -1.39 13.85
N TYR A 7 3.98 -2.71 13.99
CA TYR A 7 2.97 -3.53 13.28
C TYR A 7 1.53 -3.04 13.51
N LYS A 8 1.14 -2.77 14.76
CA LYS A 8 -0.24 -2.34 15.08
C LYS A 8 -0.60 -1.00 14.43
N GLY A 9 0.33 -0.04 14.43
CA GLY A 9 0.13 1.26 13.78
C GLY A 9 0.00 1.14 12.26
N MET A 10 0.78 0.26 11.64
CA MET A 10 0.66 -0.01 10.20
C MET A 10 -0.69 -0.65 9.84
N VAL A 11 -1.15 -1.63 10.63
CA VAL A 11 -2.49 -2.23 10.47
C VAL A 11 -3.58 -1.19 10.61
N GLU A 12 -3.47 -0.27 11.58
CA GLU A 12 -4.45 0.81 11.78
C GLU A 12 -4.50 1.78 10.60
N VAL A 13 -3.34 2.21 10.09
CA VAL A 13 -3.26 3.18 8.98
C VAL A 13 -3.69 2.55 7.65
N PHE A 14 -3.17 1.37 7.32
CA PHE A 14 -3.38 0.73 6.02
C PHE A 14 -4.54 -0.28 6.01
N GLY A 15 -5.15 -0.60 7.16
CA GLY A 15 -6.27 -1.54 7.24
C GLY A 15 -7.52 -1.08 6.47
N ARG A 16 -7.63 0.21 6.20
CA ARG A 16 -8.70 0.79 5.36
C ARG A 16 -8.40 0.72 3.86
N CYS A 17 -7.19 0.32 3.46
CA CYS A 17 -6.82 0.31 2.06
C CYS A 17 -7.60 -0.75 1.29
N ILE A 18 -8.12 -0.35 0.12
CA ILE A 18 -8.98 -1.20 -0.71
C ILE A 18 -8.22 -1.95 -1.80
N GLY A 19 -6.90 -1.80 -1.88
CA GLY A 19 -6.07 -2.45 -2.90
C GLY A 19 -6.27 -1.88 -4.31
N CYS A 20 -6.61 -0.60 -4.45
CA CYS A 20 -6.83 0.04 -5.75
C CYS A 20 -5.52 0.43 -6.49
N HIS A 21 -4.39 0.42 -5.78
CA HIS A 21 -3.05 0.76 -6.31
C HIS A 21 -2.93 2.14 -6.98
N CYS A 22 -3.92 3.04 -6.88
CA CYS A 22 -3.85 4.38 -7.44
C CYS A 22 -2.62 5.15 -6.95
N CYS A 23 -2.26 4.98 -5.67
CA CYS A 23 -1.09 5.61 -5.07
C CYS A 23 0.25 5.21 -5.72
N SER A 24 0.32 4.09 -6.47
CA SER A 24 1.50 3.72 -7.28
C SER A 24 1.45 4.32 -8.66
N HIS A 25 0.32 4.24 -9.33
CA HIS A 25 0.17 4.74 -10.69
C HIS A 25 0.37 6.26 -10.80
N VAL A 26 0.01 7.03 -9.77
CA VAL A 26 0.22 8.49 -9.78
C VAL A 26 1.63 8.92 -9.33
N CYS A 27 2.47 8.00 -8.87
CA CYS A 27 3.77 8.36 -8.32
C CYS A 27 4.79 8.62 -9.45
N PRO A 28 5.39 9.81 -9.54
CA PRO A 28 6.30 10.16 -10.64
C PRO A 28 7.60 9.36 -10.65
N ILE A 29 7.93 8.71 -9.53
CA ILE A 29 9.14 7.89 -9.37
C ILE A 29 8.86 6.42 -9.70
N SER A 30 7.60 6.01 -9.65
CA SER A 30 7.20 4.63 -9.94
C SER A 30 7.09 4.42 -11.46
N TYR A 31 8.23 4.34 -12.14
CA TYR A 31 8.30 4.04 -13.59
C TYR A 31 8.39 2.53 -13.89
N CYS A 32 8.21 1.68 -12.87
CA CYS A 32 8.29 0.24 -13.03
C CYS A 32 7.22 -0.24 -14.01
N LYS A 33 7.65 -0.78 -15.16
CA LYS A 33 6.76 -1.32 -16.19
C LYS A 33 6.20 -2.70 -15.80
N ASP A 34 6.94 -3.41 -14.95
CA ASP A 34 6.59 -4.70 -14.37
C ASP A 34 6.62 -4.56 -12.86
N CYS A 35 5.50 -4.18 -12.25
CA CYS A 35 5.38 -4.19 -10.79
C CYS A 35 5.31 -5.64 -10.31
N PHE A 36 6.17 -6.05 -9.37
CA PHE A 36 6.11 -7.37 -8.75
C PHE A 36 4.70 -7.73 -8.22
N PHE A 37 3.97 -6.72 -7.72
CA PHE A 37 2.60 -6.86 -7.23
C PHE A 37 1.52 -6.90 -8.33
N GLU A 38 1.87 -6.62 -9.58
CA GLU A 38 1.00 -6.74 -10.77
C GLU A 38 1.42 -7.94 -11.65
N SER A 39 2.40 -8.73 -11.21
CA SER A 39 2.86 -9.92 -11.93
C SER A 39 1.89 -11.09 -11.78
N ALA A 40 1.95 -12.05 -12.71
CA ALA A 40 1.17 -13.30 -12.67
C ALA A 40 1.30 -14.08 -11.36
N THR A 41 2.37 -13.86 -10.58
CA THR A 41 2.57 -14.46 -9.26
C THR A 41 1.58 -13.94 -8.21
N PHE A 42 1.09 -12.70 -8.38
CA PHE A 42 0.08 -12.04 -7.54
C PHE A 42 -1.23 -11.75 -8.28
N ASP A 43 -1.33 -12.18 -9.55
CA ASP A 43 -2.56 -12.19 -10.32
C ASP A 43 -3.48 -13.27 -9.76
N TYR A 44 -4.07 -12.96 -8.62
CA TYR A 44 -5.04 -13.80 -7.96
C TYR A 44 -6.27 -13.80 -8.87
N GLU A 45 -6.51 -14.92 -9.58
CA GLU A 45 -7.78 -15.18 -10.25
C GLU A 45 -8.88 -14.73 -9.28
N PRO A 46 -9.77 -13.81 -9.68
CA PRO A 46 -10.73 -13.21 -8.78
C PRO A 46 -11.68 -14.29 -8.28
N ILE A 47 -11.27 -14.96 -7.19
CA ILE A 47 -12.08 -15.90 -6.44
C ILE A 47 -13.40 -15.17 -6.23
N SER A 48 -14.43 -15.72 -6.87
CA SER A 48 -15.75 -15.10 -6.93
C SER A 48 -16.11 -14.59 -5.55
N TYR A 49 -16.70 -13.39 -5.51
CA TYR A 49 -17.05 -12.70 -4.27
C TYR A 49 -17.74 -13.62 -3.24
N GLY A 50 -18.45 -14.66 -3.71
CA GLY A 50 -19.08 -15.72 -2.89
C GLY A 50 -18.09 -16.65 -2.16
N GLN A 51 -17.08 -17.18 -2.83
CA GLN A 51 -16.09 -18.08 -2.19
C GLN A 51 -15.23 -17.37 -1.13
N ARG A 52 -15.11 -16.04 -1.26
CA ARG A 52 -14.41 -15.19 -0.28
C ARG A 52 -15.20 -15.00 1.02
N VAL A 53 -16.53 -15.04 0.95
CA VAL A 53 -17.43 -14.95 2.12
C VAL A 53 -17.51 -16.29 2.83
N GLU A 54 -17.60 -17.38 2.07
CA GLU A 54 -17.78 -18.73 2.60
C GLU A 54 -16.54 -19.29 3.28
N SER A 55 -15.33 -18.96 2.80
CA SER A 55 -14.11 -19.61 3.28
C SER A 55 -13.62 -19.14 4.65
N LYS A 56 -14.00 -17.95 5.16
CA LYS A 56 -13.31 -17.37 6.34
C LYS A 56 -14.15 -16.66 7.38
N GLY A 57 -15.44 -16.40 7.19
CA GLY A 57 -16.25 -15.67 8.18
C GLY A 57 -15.67 -14.31 8.63
N THR A 58 -14.63 -13.82 7.94
CA THR A 58 -13.81 -12.66 8.30
C THR A 58 -13.23 -12.04 7.03
N ILE A 59 -13.20 -10.71 6.99
CA ILE A 59 -12.80 -9.88 5.85
C ILE A 59 -11.27 -9.75 5.76
N ARG A 60 -10.77 -9.90 4.52
CA ARG A 60 -9.44 -9.56 3.96
C ARG A 60 -8.21 -9.97 4.77
N VAL A 61 -7.33 -10.76 4.13
CA VAL A 61 -5.98 -11.01 4.63
C VAL A 61 -5.21 -9.67 4.63
N PRO A 62 -4.88 -9.09 5.79
CA PRO A 62 -4.17 -7.81 5.88
C PRO A 62 -2.76 -7.86 5.28
N MET A 63 -2.26 -9.08 5.02
CA MET A 63 -0.93 -9.33 4.47
C MET A 63 -0.75 -8.70 3.09
N ASP A 64 -1.68 -8.83 2.16
CA ASP A 64 -1.43 -8.36 0.78
C ASP A 64 -1.31 -6.84 0.73
N THR A 65 -2.14 -6.14 1.50
CA THR A 65 -2.14 -4.68 1.55
C THR A 65 -0.97 -4.13 2.35
N LEU A 66 -0.65 -4.72 3.50
CA LEU A 66 0.53 -4.32 4.27
C LEU A 66 1.82 -4.64 3.52
N LEU A 67 1.91 -5.80 2.88
CA LEU A 67 3.06 -6.21 2.08
C LEU A 67 3.26 -5.27 0.89
N PHE A 68 2.19 -4.89 0.20
CA PHE A 68 2.23 -3.88 -0.86
C PHE A 68 2.82 -2.56 -0.34
N HIS A 69 2.27 -2.01 0.75
CA HIS A 69 2.75 -0.75 1.30
C HIS A 69 4.18 -0.85 1.85
N LEU A 70 4.56 -1.97 2.47
CA LEU A 70 5.92 -2.25 2.92
C LEU A 70 6.91 -2.31 1.75
N GLY A 71 6.61 -3.08 0.70
CA GLY A 71 7.44 -3.17 -0.48
C GLY A 71 7.65 -1.80 -1.15
N ARG A 72 6.58 -1.00 -1.23
CA ARG A 72 6.67 0.36 -1.77
C ARG A 72 7.47 1.31 -0.90
N MET A 73 7.32 1.24 0.43
CA MET A 73 8.15 2.03 1.35
C MET A 73 9.62 1.70 1.16
N THR A 74 9.98 0.42 1.08
CA THR A 74 11.37 -0.01 0.80
C THR A 74 11.86 0.49 -0.56
N HIS A 75 11.05 0.37 -1.61
CA HIS A 75 11.42 0.82 -2.95
C HIS A 75 11.63 2.34 -3.04
N MET A 76 10.85 3.11 -2.28
CA MET A 76 10.85 4.57 -2.33
C MET A 76 11.67 5.23 -1.21
N ALA A 77 12.26 4.44 -0.31
CA ALA A 77 12.88 4.93 0.93
C ALA A 77 13.90 6.05 0.72
N THR A 78 14.73 5.96 -0.33
CA THR A 78 15.76 6.95 -0.65
C THR A 78 15.34 7.91 -1.77
N SER A 79 14.41 7.50 -2.64
CA SER A 79 14.05 8.26 -3.83
C SER A 79 12.86 9.21 -3.61
N CYS A 80 12.00 8.96 -2.62
CA CYS A 80 10.76 9.71 -2.42
C CYS A 80 10.98 11.23 -2.31
N VAL A 81 10.47 12.03 -3.25
CA VAL A 81 10.61 13.50 -3.21
C VAL A 81 9.47 14.20 -2.45
N ALA A 82 8.69 13.46 -1.66
CA ALA A 82 7.55 13.97 -0.88
C ALA A 82 6.53 14.81 -1.69
N CYS A 83 6.26 14.44 -2.94
CA CYS A 83 5.34 15.16 -3.84
C CYS A 83 3.85 15.17 -3.43
N GLY A 84 3.43 14.31 -2.49
CA GLY A 84 2.05 14.26 -1.99
C GLY A 84 1.02 13.54 -2.88
N MET A 85 1.29 13.34 -4.17
CA MET A 85 0.32 12.78 -5.13
C MET A 85 -0.33 11.45 -4.69
N CYS A 86 0.43 10.59 -4.03
CA CYS A 86 -0.08 9.30 -3.53
C CYS A 86 -1.15 9.41 -2.43
N GLU A 87 -1.14 10.50 -1.67
CA GLU A 87 -2.14 10.82 -0.65
C GLU A 87 -3.39 11.44 -1.29
N ASP A 88 -3.19 12.38 -2.23
CA ASP A 88 -4.27 13.03 -2.98
C ASP A 88 -5.08 12.02 -3.82
N ALA A 89 -4.42 11.01 -4.39
CA ALA A 89 -5.08 9.99 -5.19
C ALA A 89 -5.79 8.90 -4.36
N CYS A 90 -5.71 8.94 -3.02
CA CYS A 90 -6.27 7.89 -2.19
C CYS A 90 -7.77 8.08 -1.96
N PRO A 91 -8.65 7.21 -2.48
CA PRO A 91 -10.11 7.39 -2.36
C PRO A 91 -10.63 7.21 -0.92
N VAL A 92 -9.81 6.64 -0.03
CA VAL A 92 -10.13 6.38 1.38
C VAL A 92 -9.33 7.26 2.35
N ASN A 93 -8.64 8.29 1.84
CA ASN A 93 -7.89 9.27 2.65
C ASN A 93 -6.89 8.59 3.61
N ILE A 94 -6.02 7.73 3.07
CA ILE A 94 -4.89 7.19 3.83
C ILE A 94 -3.72 8.14 3.66
N PRO A 95 -3.02 8.52 4.74
CA PRO A 95 -1.89 9.45 4.69
C PRO A 95 -0.61 8.75 4.17
N VAL A 96 -0.66 8.21 2.94
CA VAL A 96 0.42 7.41 2.35
C VAL A 96 1.70 8.24 2.24
N GLY A 97 1.58 9.48 1.76
CA GLY A 97 2.71 10.39 1.58
C GLY A 97 3.41 10.73 2.88
N GLN A 98 2.65 11.00 3.95
CA GLN A 98 3.20 11.27 5.28
C GLN A 98 3.98 10.07 5.83
N VAL A 99 3.45 8.85 5.70
CA VAL A 99 4.16 7.64 6.15
C VAL A 99 5.46 7.45 5.36
N PHE A 100 5.42 7.60 4.04
CA PHE A 100 6.59 7.36 3.18
C PHE A 100 7.69 8.41 3.45
N LYS A 101 7.30 9.68 3.58
CA LYS A 101 8.22 10.76 3.98
C LYS A 101 8.88 10.46 5.32
N ALA A 102 8.11 9.99 6.29
CA ALA A 102 8.62 9.73 7.63
C ALA A 102 9.54 8.50 7.69
N VAL A 103 9.36 7.51 6.81
CA VAL A 103 10.29 6.38 6.68
C VAL A 103 11.59 6.78 6.00
N GLY A 104 11.54 7.65 4.98
CA GLY A 104 12.73 8.13 4.27
C GLY A 104 13.51 9.24 4.98
N ALA A 105 12.97 9.83 6.05
CA ALA A 105 13.54 11.02 6.69
C ALA A 105 14.98 10.86 7.19
N ASP A 106 15.38 9.66 7.60
CA ASP A 106 16.75 9.37 8.07
C ASP A 106 17.66 8.83 6.94
N LEU A 107 17.14 8.70 5.71
CA LEU A 107 17.81 8.08 4.56
C LEU A 107 18.09 9.06 3.40
N GLN A 108 17.61 10.30 3.49
CA GLN A 108 17.71 11.36 2.48
C GLN A 108 18.43 12.57 3.04
#